data_AF-A0A1H8M5X5-F1
#
_entry.id   AF-A0A1H8M5X5-F1
#
_cell.length_a   1.000
_cell.length_b   1.000
_cell.length_c   1.000
_cell.angle_alpha   90.00
_cell.angle_beta   90.00
_cell.angle_gamma   90.00
#
_symmetry.space_group_name_H-M   'P 1'
#
loop_
_entity.id
_entity.type
_entity.pdbx_description
1 polymer ?
#
loop_
_entity_poly.entity_id
_entity_poly.type
_entity_poly.pdbx_seq_one_letter_code
_entity_poly.pdbx_strand_id
1 'polypeptide(L)'
;MNKLFNKRFVGLSLLALLFGLAACSTTTGTETPPSENSDESNDVEQANIDQIFTFAGHNDMVSLDVSLINDEMSALIMYAINEGLVRNSYDEVVSGLADSYDISEDGLIYTFNLRDATWSDGVEVTADDFVYSFFRTLDPDTGSSQTSSFDSIVNAAAYASGELTEQSEVGIEALDDKTLQLTLAVNNPFFIDQLAQGTNFYPIRQDLVEEHGESYGSNPETFIGTGPFVLTSWEKESTIELEKNEVYWDAERITLDKVIELIIPDENTRVSMFELGDVDALYSISASQTVSFSDYGTYAGGTLQYLALNSDEGELLNNESLRKALSYAIDRESIVNAIASPGTEVAERMVDPSILIEGDPFTTLFPNSTNVPSGGDEEQALAYLEEALDQLGLSDPAELPDITYVSMDSPVHQQYAEALQENWRDKLNINVNLSILPVPQAIGALIEGDFDITLVSQSTGVNPDTLLKGFTVGNGNNYSNWENDAYSELITEQASNQDFNASMEQLQEAESILLESAATVPLWLPGSAYLVQDYVGDLHYGRQTGSIEFIYASILE
;
A
#
# COMPACT_ATOMS: atom_id res chain seq x y z
N MET A 1 31.88 43.44 -9.93
CA MET A 1 32.31 44.85 -9.68
C MET A 1 31.07 45.74 -9.70
N ASN A 2 30.88 46.56 -8.66
CA ASN A 2 29.78 47.53 -8.42
C ASN A 2 28.40 46.92 -8.13
N LYS A 3 27.62 47.21 -7.06
CA LYS A 3 27.57 48.22 -5.97
C LYS A 3 26.91 47.53 -4.75
N LEU A 4 27.43 47.63 -3.52
CA LEU A 4 27.06 48.61 -2.47
C LEU A 4 25.54 48.76 -2.21
N PHE A 5 25.03 48.18 -1.13
CA PHE A 5 24.08 48.83 -0.21
C PHE A 5 24.23 48.27 1.22
N ASN A 6 24.06 49.16 2.19
CA ASN A 6 24.51 49.07 3.57
C ASN A 6 23.30 48.96 4.51
N LYS A 7 23.37 48.02 5.46
CA LYS A 7 22.83 47.99 6.84
C LYS A 7 21.43 48.55 7.15
N ARG A 8 20.64 47.76 7.90
CA ARG A 8 20.14 48.14 9.24
C ARG A 8 19.65 46.95 10.10
N PHE A 9 20.12 47.00 11.35
CA PHE A 9 19.78 46.22 12.55
C PHE A 9 18.45 46.71 13.16
N VAL A 10 17.61 45.80 13.65
CA VAL A 10 16.72 45.86 14.85
C VAL A 10 16.26 44.40 15.05
N GLY A 11 16.22 43.72 16.20
CA GLY A 11 16.41 44.05 17.61
C GLY A 11 15.64 42.98 18.40
N LEU A 12 16.38 42.03 18.99
CA LEU A 12 15.91 40.92 19.83
C LEU A 12 15.18 41.46 21.08
N SER A 13 14.09 40.83 21.53
CA SER A 13 13.53 41.05 22.87
C SER A 13 13.07 39.73 23.48
N LEU A 14 13.80 39.32 24.52
CA LEU A 14 13.49 38.24 25.44
C LEU A 14 12.23 38.55 26.24
N LEU A 15 11.38 37.54 26.48
CA LEU A 15 10.44 37.52 27.60
C LEU A 15 10.73 36.27 28.44
N ALA A 16 11.05 36.49 29.71
CA ALA A 16 11.41 35.45 30.68
C ALA A 16 10.17 34.96 31.45
N LEU A 17 10.01 33.64 31.53
CA LEU A 17 9.08 32.94 32.42
C LEU A 17 9.49 33.07 33.89
N LEU A 18 8.49 33.19 34.77
CA LEU A 18 8.64 33.12 36.23
C LEU A 18 7.70 32.02 36.75
N PHE A 19 8.28 30.89 37.18
CA PHE A 19 7.61 29.81 37.89
C PHE A 19 7.37 30.18 39.36
N GLY A 20 6.15 29.92 39.85
CA GLY A 20 5.78 30.02 41.26
C GLY A 20 6.09 28.73 42.03
N LEU A 21 6.78 28.86 43.16
CA LEU A 21 7.06 27.79 44.11
C LEU A 21 5.95 27.72 45.17
N ALA A 22 5.36 26.52 45.32
CA ALA A 22 4.47 26.16 46.41
C ALA A 22 5.22 26.00 47.74
N ALA A 23 4.59 26.41 48.85
CA ALA A 23 5.04 26.12 50.20
C ALA A 23 3.87 25.57 51.04
N CYS A 24 4.01 24.31 51.46
CA CYS A 24 3.18 23.66 52.47
C CYS A 24 3.43 24.25 53.87
N SER A 25 2.39 24.37 54.69
CA SER A 25 2.53 24.22 56.14
C SER A 25 1.25 23.71 56.82
N THR A 26 1.44 22.65 57.60
CA THR A 26 0.53 21.92 58.51
C THR A 26 0.28 22.66 59.82
N THR A 27 -0.88 22.50 60.48
CA THR A 27 -1.02 21.93 61.86
C THR A 27 -2.45 21.99 62.48
N THR A 28 -2.99 20.80 62.78
CA THR A 28 -3.65 20.27 64.02
C THR A 28 -4.76 21.03 64.79
N GLY A 29 -5.86 20.29 65.10
CA GLY A 29 -6.58 20.40 66.39
C GLY A 29 -8.09 20.03 66.46
N THR A 30 -8.38 18.73 66.64
CA THR A 30 -9.56 18.00 67.21
C THR A 30 -10.70 18.70 68.01
N GLU A 31 -11.98 18.38 67.72
CA GLU A 31 -12.99 17.62 68.54
C GLU A 31 -14.43 17.60 67.90
N THR A 32 -15.26 16.59 68.27
CA THR A 32 -16.27 15.82 67.48
C THR A 32 -17.80 16.16 67.74
N PRO A 33 -18.83 15.44 67.21
CA PRO A 33 -19.78 15.73 66.09
C PRO A 33 -21.25 16.03 66.53
N PRO A 34 -22.27 16.11 65.63
CA PRO A 34 -22.98 14.90 65.18
C PRO A 34 -23.43 14.89 63.70
N SER A 35 -23.77 13.67 63.25
CA SER A 35 -24.26 13.24 61.94
C SER A 35 -25.43 14.02 61.36
N GLU A 36 -25.33 14.35 60.07
CA GLU A 36 -26.43 14.31 59.12
C GLU A 36 -25.95 13.59 57.86
N ASN A 37 -26.68 12.55 57.47
CA ASN A 37 -26.52 11.87 56.18
C ASN A 37 -26.96 12.83 55.08
N SER A 38 -26.01 13.25 54.25
CA SER A 38 -26.27 13.60 52.86
C SER A 38 -25.42 12.71 51.99
N ASP A 39 -26.07 11.88 51.17
CA ASP A 39 -25.44 11.16 50.07
C ASP A 39 -24.83 12.21 49.11
N GLU A 40 -23.54 12.49 49.26
CA GLU A 40 -22.74 13.06 48.17
C GLU A 40 -22.36 11.89 47.26
N SER A 41 -23.10 11.76 46.16
CA SER A 41 -22.61 11.09 44.97
C SER A 41 -21.31 11.77 44.58
N ASN A 42 -20.18 11.08 44.76
CA ASN A 42 -18.95 11.39 44.06
C ASN A 42 -19.18 11.11 42.58
N ASP A 43 -19.85 12.03 41.88
CA ASP A 43 -19.61 12.22 40.46
C ASP A 43 -18.20 12.80 40.37
N VAL A 44 -17.23 11.90 40.18
CA VAL A 44 -15.95 12.30 39.61
C VAL A 44 -16.31 12.81 38.23
N GLU A 45 -16.29 14.13 38.06
CA GLU A 45 -16.40 14.79 36.77
C GLU A 45 -15.26 14.23 35.91
N GLN A 46 -15.60 13.28 35.04
CA GLN A 46 -14.67 12.69 34.10
C GLN A 46 -14.15 13.84 33.24
N ALA A 47 -12.83 14.07 33.25
CA ALA A 47 -12.25 15.12 32.45
C ALA A 47 -12.62 14.82 30.99
N ASN A 48 -13.33 15.74 30.35
CA ASN A 48 -13.68 15.59 28.94
C ASN A 48 -12.38 15.74 28.15
N ILE A 49 -11.78 14.63 27.73
CA ILE A 49 -10.58 14.65 26.90
C ILE A 49 -10.99 15.08 25.51
N ASP A 50 -10.30 16.08 24.96
CA ASP A 50 -10.48 16.49 23.57
C ASP A 50 -10.13 15.31 22.65
N GLN A 51 -11.10 14.79 21.88
CA GLN A 51 -10.90 13.68 20.97
C GLN A 51 -10.33 14.18 19.63
N ILE A 52 -9.16 14.80 19.70
CA ILE A 52 -8.43 15.34 18.56
C ILE A 52 -7.19 14.47 18.34
N PHE A 53 -7.12 13.81 17.19
CA PHE A 53 -5.96 13.03 16.77
C PHE A 53 -5.15 13.82 15.75
N THR A 54 -3.85 13.96 15.99
CA THR A 54 -2.92 14.67 15.12
C THR A 54 -1.80 13.73 14.68
N PHE A 55 -1.56 13.59 13.39
CA PHE A 55 -0.44 12.83 12.87
C PHE A 55 0.39 13.66 11.89
N ALA A 56 1.66 13.28 11.69
CA ALA A 56 2.51 13.91 10.68
C ALA A 56 2.82 12.96 9.53
N GLY A 57 2.39 13.35 8.33
CA GLY A 57 2.73 12.74 7.04
C GLY A 57 3.94 13.41 6.38
N HIS A 58 4.49 12.78 5.34
CA HIS A 58 5.64 13.32 4.60
C HIS A 58 5.27 13.97 3.25
N ASN A 59 4.20 13.50 2.61
CA ASN A 59 3.72 13.98 1.32
C ASN A 59 2.31 14.55 1.48
N ASP A 60 1.97 15.54 0.65
CA ASP A 60 0.60 16.04 0.52
C ASP A 60 -0.23 15.07 -0.35
N MET A 61 -1.55 15.10 -0.19
CA MET A 61 -2.44 14.42 -1.13
C MET A 61 -2.45 15.15 -2.49
N VAL A 62 -2.85 14.44 -3.55
CA VAL A 62 -2.83 14.97 -4.92
C VAL A 62 -4.24 15.24 -5.44
N SER A 63 -5.19 14.34 -5.14
CA SER A 63 -6.53 14.38 -5.71
C SER A 63 -7.57 13.78 -4.76
N LEU A 64 -8.77 14.36 -4.73
CA LEU A 64 -9.96 13.76 -4.10
C LEU A 64 -10.87 13.08 -5.13
N ASP A 65 -10.48 13.07 -6.41
CA ASP A 65 -11.24 12.42 -7.46
C ASP A 65 -10.95 10.91 -7.47
N VAL A 66 -11.92 10.12 -6.99
CA VAL A 66 -11.87 8.65 -6.91
C VAL A 66 -11.35 8.00 -8.20
N SER A 67 -11.78 8.48 -9.38
CA SER A 67 -11.35 7.87 -10.66
C SER A 67 -9.89 8.18 -11.01
N LEU A 68 -9.28 9.20 -10.40
CA LEU A 68 -7.95 9.71 -10.75
C LEU A 68 -6.89 9.53 -9.65
N ILE A 69 -7.27 9.07 -8.46
CA ILE A 69 -6.32 8.74 -7.39
C ILE A 69 -5.36 7.65 -7.85
N ASN A 70 -4.06 7.85 -7.66
CA ASN A 70 -3.03 6.86 -7.94
C ASN A 70 -1.82 6.98 -7.00
N ASP A 71 -2.03 7.62 -5.85
CA ASP A 71 -1.03 7.83 -4.81
C ASP A 71 -1.58 7.47 -3.43
N GLU A 72 -0.68 7.06 -2.54
CA GLU A 72 -0.98 6.55 -1.20
C GLU A 72 -1.66 7.61 -0.31
N MET A 73 -1.21 8.86 -0.34
CA MET A 73 -1.72 9.91 0.55
C MET A 73 -3.16 10.31 0.21
N SER A 74 -3.48 10.42 -1.09
CA SER A 74 -4.86 10.62 -1.52
C SER A 74 -5.76 9.44 -1.13
N ALA A 75 -5.27 8.20 -1.29
CA ALA A 75 -6.03 7.01 -0.90
C ALA A 75 -6.31 6.96 0.61
N LEU A 76 -5.30 7.22 1.43
CA LEU A 76 -5.38 7.32 2.90
C LEU A 76 -6.48 8.30 3.34
N ILE A 77 -6.49 9.52 2.80
CA ILE A 77 -7.54 10.50 3.11
C ILE A 77 -8.89 10.03 2.56
N MET A 78 -8.93 9.43 1.36
CA MET A 78 -10.16 8.89 0.77
C MET A 78 -10.82 7.81 1.63
N TYR A 79 -10.04 6.95 2.31
CA TYR A 79 -10.55 5.96 3.27
C TYR A 79 -11.29 6.56 4.47
N ALA A 80 -10.92 7.78 4.86
CA ALA A 80 -11.50 8.50 5.98
C ALA A 80 -12.77 9.26 5.58
N ILE A 81 -12.84 9.77 4.35
CA ILE A 81 -13.89 10.72 3.93
C ILE A 81 -14.93 10.12 2.99
N ASN A 82 -14.70 8.93 2.45
CA ASN A 82 -15.64 8.23 1.60
C ASN A 82 -15.65 6.73 1.95
N GLU A 83 -16.59 5.98 1.39
CA GLU A 83 -16.77 4.57 1.72
C GLU A 83 -17.27 3.76 0.52
N GLY A 84 -16.80 2.53 0.39
CA GLY A 84 -17.23 1.59 -0.65
C GLY A 84 -18.44 0.75 -0.24
N LEU A 85 -18.78 -0.23 -1.08
CA LEU A 85 -19.80 -1.23 -0.78
C LEU A 85 -19.45 -2.04 0.48
N VAL A 86 -18.17 -2.39 0.59
CA VAL A 86 -17.53 -3.11 1.70
C VAL A 86 -16.25 -2.38 2.11
N ARG A 87 -15.71 -2.68 3.30
CA ARG A 87 -14.45 -2.14 3.80
C ARG A 87 -13.51 -3.27 4.20
N ASN A 88 -12.20 -3.04 4.11
CA ASN A 88 -11.23 -3.85 4.82
C ASN A 88 -10.99 -3.22 6.21
N SER A 89 -11.12 -4.02 7.26
CA SER A 89 -10.91 -3.60 8.65
C SER A 89 -10.25 -4.75 9.42
N TYR A 90 -9.12 -4.48 10.06
CA TYR A 90 -8.30 -5.51 10.72
C TYR A 90 -8.01 -6.73 9.82
N ASP A 91 -7.67 -6.48 8.55
CA ASP A 91 -7.46 -7.49 7.52
C ASP A 91 -8.69 -8.39 7.21
N GLU A 92 -9.88 -8.00 7.68
CA GLU A 92 -11.15 -8.67 7.38
C GLU A 92 -12.07 -7.78 6.54
N VAL A 93 -12.86 -8.41 5.65
CA VAL A 93 -13.91 -7.68 4.93
C VAL A 93 -15.12 -7.49 5.84
N VAL A 94 -15.52 -6.23 6.02
CA VAL A 94 -16.73 -5.84 6.76
C VAL A 94 -17.68 -5.02 5.86
N SER A 95 -18.95 -4.94 6.27
CA SER A 95 -19.96 -4.16 5.55
C SER A 95 -19.62 -2.66 5.51
N GLY A 96 -19.72 -2.05 4.33
CA GLY A 96 -19.64 -0.60 4.11
C GLY A 96 -21.02 -0.03 3.80
N LEU A 97 -21.17 0.69 2.68
CA LEU A 97 -22.47 1.21 2.22
C LEU A 97 -23.47 0.11 1.83
N ALA A 98 -23.03 -1.11 1.56
CA ALA A 98 -23.90 -2.27 1.48
C ALA A 98 -24.12 -2.87 2.89
N ASP A 99 -25.37 -3.12 3.28
CA ASP A 99 -25.66 -3.85 4.52
C ASP A 99 -25.39 -5.36 4.39
N SER A 100 -25.51 -5.86 3.16
CA SER A 100 -25.42 -7.25 2.79
C SER A 100 -25.12 -7.37 1.30
N TYR A 101 -24.58 -8.52 0.92
CA TYR A 101 -24.46 -8.90 -0.47
C TYR A 101 -24.68 -10.41 -0.61
N ASP A 102 -25.20 -10.81 -1.76
CA ASP A 102 -25.38 -12.20 -2.17
C ASP A 102 -24.47 -12.49 -3.36
N ILE A 103 -23.82 -13.65 -3.35
CA ILE A 103 -23.04 -14.18 -4.47
C ILE A 103 -23.79 -15.39 -5.03
N SER A 104 -23.98 -15.45 -6.35
CA SER A 104 -24.60 -16.60 -7.00
C SER A 104 -23.80 -17.90 -6.80
N GLU A 105 -24.45 -19.06 -6.94
CA GLU A 105 -23.80 -20.38 -6.76
C GLU A 105 -22.58 -20.60 -7.68
N ASP A 106 -22.54 -19.94 -8.83
CA ASP A 106 -21.43 -19.98 -9.79
C ASP A 106 -20.37 -18.88 -9.56
N GLY A 107 -20.55 -17.99 -8.59
CA GLY A 107 -19.60 -16.93 -8.27
C GLY A 107 -19.56 -15.78 -9.29
N LEU A 108 -20.56 -15.69 -10.18
CA LEU A 108 -20.54 -14.72 -11.28
C LEU A 108 -21.42 -13.49 -11.04
N ILE A 109 -22.45 -13.58 -10.19
CA ILE A 109 -23.39 -12.47 -9.94
C ILE A 109 -23.27 -12.06 -8.48
N TYR A 110 -22.90 -10.80 -8.27
CA TYR A 110 -22.80 -10.14 -6.98
C TYR A 110 -23.93 -9.14 -6.86
N THR A 111 -24.81 -9.30 -5.89
CA THR A 111 -25.92 -8.37 -5.63
C THR A 111 -25.74 -7.72 -4.28
N PHE A 112 -25.49 -6.42 -4.25
CA PHE A 112 -25.30 -5.61 -3.05
C PHE A 112 -26.58 -4.87 -2.71
N ASN A 113 -27.05 -5.03 -1.47
CA ASN A 113 -28.17 -4.26 -0.94
C ASN A 113 -27.61 -3.07 -0.15
N LEU A 114 -27.88 -1.87 -0.64
CA LEU A 114 -27.43 -0.63 -0.02
C LEU A 114 -28.28 -0.30 1.20
N ARG A 115 -27.62 0.14 2.27
CA ARG A 115 -28.30 0.63 3.46
C ARG A 115 -28.91 2.02 3.23
N ASP A 116 -29.71 2.45 4.19
CA ASP A 116 -30.15 3.84 4.29
C ASP A 116 -28.99 4.71 4.80
N ALA A 117 -28.14 5.15 3.87
CA ALA A 117 -27.02 6.06 4.11
C ALA A 117 -27.19 7.36 3.30
N THR A 118 -26.49 8.40 3.75
CA THR A 118 -26.44 9.70 3.07
C THR A 118 -25.00 10.12 2.83
N TRP A 119 -24.81 10.89 1.76
CA TRP A 119 -23.66 11.77 1.57
C TRP A 119 -23.56 12.77 2.72
N SER A 120 -22.39 13.38 2.94
CA SER A 120 -22.19 14.33 4.03
C SER A 120 -23.03 15.61 3.94
N ASP A 121 -23.66 15.89 2.80
CA ASP A 121 -24.66 16.96 2.61
C ASP A 121 -26.11 16.53 2.91
N GLY A 122 -26.32 15.27 3.28
CA GLY A 122 -27.62 14.68 3.60
C GLY A 122 -28.41 14.15 2.40
N VAL A 123 -27.84 14.18 1.19
CA VAL A 123 -28.45 13.52 0.02
C VAL A 123 -28.32 12.00 0.18
N GLU A 124 -29.37 11.25 -0.18
CA GLU A 124 -29.35 9.78 -0.09
C GLU A 124 -28.33 9.17 -1.06
N VAL A 125 -27.61 8.15 -0.61
CA VAL A 125 -26.73 7.34 -1.47
C VAL A 125 -27.59 6.32 -2.23
N THR A 126 -27.37 6.18 -3.54
CA THR A 126 -28.09 5.22 -4.39
C THR A 126 -27.15 4.29 -5.16
N ALA A 127 -27.69 3.22 -5.73
CA ALA A 127 -26.93 2.33 -6.61
C ALA A 127 -26.41 3.04 -7.87
N ASP A 128 -27.13 4.06 -8.35
CA ASP A 128 -26.70 4.88 -9.49
C ASP A 128 -25.40 5.64 -9.23
N ASP A 129 -25.10 6.02 -7.97
CA ASP A 129 -23.84 6.68 -7.61
C ASP A 129 -22.62 5.76 -7.87
N PHE A 130 -22.79 4.45 -7.67
CA PHE A 130 -21.77 3.44 -7.97
C PHE A 130 -21.68 3.15 -9.47
N VAL A 131 -22.83 2.99 -10.13
CA VAL A 131 -22.89 2.80 -11.59
C VAL A 131 -22.16 3.95 -12.29
N TYR A 132 -22.46 5.20 -11.91
CA TYR A 132 -21.79 6.37 -12.44
C TYR A 132 -20.28 6.35 -12.16
N SER A 133 -19.88 6.09 -10.91
CA SER A 133 -18.47 6.05 -10.52
C SER A 133 -17.67 5.02 -11.35
N PHE A 134 -18.21 3.82 -11.52
CA PHE A 134 -17.50 2.75 -12.21
C PHE A 134 -17.40 3.04 -13.70
N PHE A 135 -18.48 3.50 -14.34
CA PHE A 135 -18.43 3.90 -15.75
C PHE A 135 -17.54 5.10 -15.99
N ARG A 136 -17.52 6.09 -15.08
CA ARG A 136 -16.61 7.23 -15.17
C ARG A 136 -15.15 6.79 -15.07
N THR A 137 -14.85 5.87 -14.14
CA THR A 137 -13.50 5.32 -13.99
C THR A 137 -13.07 4.54 -15.23
N LEU A 138 -14.00 3.77 -15.83
CA LEU A 138 -13.77 3.04 -17.06
C LEU A 138 -13.76 3.92 -18.31
N ASP A 139 -14.31 5.13 -18.29
CA ASP A 139 -14.38 5.99 -19.47
C ASP A 139 -12.97 6.37 -19.98
N PRO A 140 -12.62 6.06 -21.24
CA PRO A 140 -11.32 6.44 -21.81
C PRO A 140 -11.01 7.94 -21.72
N ASP A 141 -12.03 8.80 -21.76
CA ASP A 141 -11.86 10.26 -21.68
C ASP A 141 -11.52 10.74 -20.26
N THR A 142 -11.85 9.96 -19.22
CA THR A 142 -11.43 10.23 -17.83
C THR A 142 -9.93 10.02 -17.67
N GLY A 143 -9.35 9.03 -18.38
CA GLY A 143 -7.92 8.73 -18.32
C GLY A 143 -7.46 8.09 -17.00
N SER A 144 -8.32 7.31 -16.36
CA SER A 144 -7.95 6.57 -15.15
C SER A 144 -6.84 5.56 -15.41
N SER A 145 -5.88 5.47 -14.50
CA SER A 145 -4.86 4.40 -14.51
C SER A 145 -5.33 3.10 -13.84
N GLN A 146 -6.54 3.09 -13.26
CA GLN A 146 -7.04 2.01 -12.41
C GLN A 146 -8.09 1.12 -13.10
N THR A 147 -8.26 1.25 -14.42
CA THR A 147 -9.30 0.50 -15.17
C THR A 147 -9.14 -1.01 -15.07
N SER A 148 -7.90 -1.50 -15.00
CA SER A 148 -7.61 -2.94 -14.86
C SER A 148 -8.17 -3.58 -13.58
N SER A 149 -8.48 -2.79 -12.55
CA SER A 149 -9.15 -3.28 -11.35
C SER A 149 -10.55 -3.83 -11.65
N PHE A 150 -11.17 -3.44 -12.77
CA PHE A 150 -12.51 -3.87 -13.15
C PHE A 150 -12.51 -5.05 -14.14
N ASP A 151 -11.34 -5.59 -14.53
CA ASP A 151 -11.22 -6.59 -15.60
C ASP A 151 -12.03 -7.88 -15.37
N SER A 152 -12.34 -8.21 -14.11
CA SER A 152 -13.20 -9.34 -13.78
C SER A 152 -14.67 -9.12 -14.18
N ILE A 153 -15.12 -7.88 -14.33
CA ILE A 153 -16.50 -7.52 -14.68
C ILE A 153 -16.73 -7.72 -16.18
N VAL A 154 -17.87 -8.30 -16.54
CA VAL A 154 -18.26 -8.53 -17.94
C VAL A 154 -18.09 -7.25 -18.76
N ASN A 155 -17.28 -7.34 -19.81
CA ASN A 155 -17.01 -6.29 -20.79
C ASN A 155 -16.39 -4.98 -20.27
N ALA A 156 -15.96 -4.91 -19.00
CA ALA A 156 -15.34 -3.70 -18.46
C ALA A 156 -14.05 -3.31 -19.20
N ALA A 157 -13.16 -4.26 -19.47
CA ALA A 157 -11.93 -4.02 -20.23
C ALA A 157 -12.21 -3.53 -21.66
N ALA A 158 -13.23 -4.09 -22.32
CA ALA A 158 -13.64 -3.66 -23.67
C ALA A 158 -14.24 -2.26 -23.68
N TYR A 159 -14.96 -1.88 -22.61
CA TYR A 159 -15.45 -0.51 -22.44
C TYR A 159 -14.29 0.46 -22.18
N ALA A 160 -13.36 0.09 -21.31
CA ALA A 160 -12.19 0.91 -20.97
C ALA A 160 -11.21 1.14 -22.11
N SER A 161 -11.13 0.22 -23.06
CA SER A 161 -10.32 0.40 -24.28
C SER A 161 -11.06 1.19 -25.38
N GLY A 162 -12.37 1.43 -25.22
CA GLY A 162 -13.23 2.01 -26.24
C GLY A 162 -13.61 1.04 -27.37
N GLU A 163 -13.31 -0.26 -27.24
CA GLU A 163 -13.77 -1.29 -28.17
C GLU A 163 -15.29 -1.52 -28.09
N LEU A 164 -15.85 -1.33 -26.89
CA LEU A 164 -17.27 -1.30 -26.59
C LEU A 164 -17.63 0.10 -26.05
N THR A 165 -18.78 0.65 -26.47
CA THR A 165 -19.26 1.96 -25.98
C THR A 165 -20.62 1.87 -25.30
N GLU A 166 -21.28 0.72 -25.35
CA GLU A 166 -22.64 0.53 -24.85
C GLU A 166 -22.58 0.08 -23.40
N GLN A 167 -22.93 0.97 -22.46
CA GLN A 167 -22.91 0.67 -21.02
C GLN A 167 -23.80 -0.51 -20.65
N SER A 168 -24.93 -0.71 -21.36
CA SER A 168 -25.85 -1.81 -21.09
C SER A 168 -25.29 -3.21 -21.42
N GLU A 169 -24.14 -3.29 -22.09
CA GLU A 169 -23.41 -4.56 -22.30
C GLU A 169 -22.34 -4.83 -21.23
N VAL A 170 -22.07 -3.87 -20.34
CA VAL A 170 -21.10 -4.01 -19.23
C VAL A 170 -21.84 -4.53 -18.00
N GLY A 171 -21.21 -5.44 -17.23
CA GLY A 171 -21.80 -6.11 -16.08
C GLY A 171 -21.97 -5.24 -14.83
N ILE A 172 -22.51 -4.02 -14.96
CA ILE A 172 -22.70 -3.04 -13.89
C ILE A 172 -24.12 -2.48 -14.03
N GLU A 173 -25.00 -2.80 -13.09
CA GLU A 173 -26.42 -2.41 -13.17
C GLU A 173 -26.98 -2.03 -11.80
N ALA A 174 -27.68 -0.89 -11.72
CA ALA A 174 -28.59 -0.60 -10.62
C ALA A 174 -29.95 -1.24 -10.93
N LEU A 175 -30.35 -2.25 -10.16
CA LEU A 175 -31.66 -2.89 -10.32
C LEU A 175 -32.78 -2.00 -9.78
N ASP A 176 -32.47 -1.22 -8.75
CA ASP A 176 -33.24 -0.12 -8.19
C ASP A 176 -32.31 0.79 -7.35
N ASP A 177 -32.86 1.85 -6.76
CA ASP A 177 -32.12 2.85 -5.98
C ASP A 177 -31.22 2.26 -4.88
N LYS A 178 -31.51 1.06 -4.38
CA LYS A 178 -30.80 0.43 -3.26
C LYS A 178 -30.21 -0.94 -3.60
N THR A 179 -30.18 -1.32 -4.86
CA THR A 179 -29.68 -2.64 -5.27
C THR A 179 -28.74 -2.52 -6.45
N LEU A 180 -27.44 -2.72 -6.19
CA LEU A 180 -26.40 -2.77 -7.22
C LEU A 180 -26.10 -4.23 -7.56
N GLN A 181 -26.10 -4.58 -8.84
CA GLN A 181 -25.66 -5.86 -9.34
C GLN A 181 -24.39 -5.71 -10.18
N LEU A 182 -23.39 -6.52 -9.86
CA LEU A 182 -22.17 -6.68 -10.65
C LEU A 182 -22.11 -8.10 -11.21
N THR A 183 -21.83 -8.23 -12.50
CA THR A 183 -21.68 -9.52 -13.19
C THR A 183 -20.24 -9.71 -13.64
N LEU A 184 -19.60 -10.77 -13.17
CA LEU A 184 -18.24 -11.14 -13.54
C LEU A 184 -18.21 -12.06 -14.76
N ALA A 185 -17.15 -11.93 -15.55
CA ALA A 185 -16.89 -12.82 -16.69
C ALA A 185 -16.33 -14.18 -16.25
N VAL A 186 -15.67 -14.21 -15.09
CA VAL A 186 -15.05 -15.40 -14.48
C VAL A 186 -15.25 -15.32 -12.98
N ASN A 187 -15.44 -16.47 -12.32
CA ASN A 187 -15.52 -16.53 -10.86
C ASN A 187 -14.20 -16.06 -10.25
N ASN A 188 -14.26 -14.96 -9.49
CA ASN A 188 -13.12 -14.40 -8.77
C ASN A 188 -13.44 -14.30 -7.27
N PRO A 189 -13.02 -15.28 -6.45
CA PRO A 189 -13.26 -15.26 -5.00
C PRO A 189 -12.60 -14.10 -4.25
N PHE A 190 -11.62 -13.42 -4.86
CA PHE A 190 -10.94 -12.26 -4.27
C PHE A 190 -11.63 -10.93 -4.61
N PHE A 191 -12.70 -10.95 -5.41
CA PHE A 191 -13.36 -9.72 -5.88
C PHE A 191 -13.90 -8.88 -4.72
N ILE A 192 -14.40 -9.51 -3.66
CA ILE A 192 -14.88 -8.79 -2.47
C ILE A 192 -13.72 -8.10 -1.73
N ASP A 193 -12.57 -8.76 -1.56
CA ASP A 193 -11.37 -8.14 -0.98
C ASP A 193 -10.87 -6.98 -1.85
N GLN A 194 -10.96 -7.12 -3.17
CA GLN A 194 -10.60 -6.07 -4.11
C GLN A 194 -11.50 -4.84 -3.97
N LEU A 195 -12.82 -5.03 -3.83
CA LEU A 195 -13.76 -3.94 -3.55
C LEU A 195 -13.48 -3.28 -2.20
N ALA A 196 -13.09 -4.07 -1.20
CA ALA A 196 -12.82 -3.60 0.17
C ALA A 196 -11.54 -2.77 0.29
N GLN A 197 -10.56 -3.02 -0.57
CA GLN A 197 -9.22 -2.40 -0.54
C GLN A 197 -8.99 -1.38 -1.68
N GLY A 198 -9.92 -1.26 -2.63
CA GLY A 198 -9.79 -0.34 -3.76
C GLY A 198 -10.66 0.90 -3.59
N THR A 199 -10.04 2.07 -3.37
CA THR A 199 -10.78 3.34 -3.33
C THR A 199 -11.43 3.69 -4.66
N ASN A 200 -10.93 3.12 -5.77
CA ASN A 200 -11.51 3.23 -7.12
C ASN A 200 -12.91 2.60 -7.22
N PHE A 201 -13.37 1.84 -6.22
CA PHE A 201 -14.72 1.27 -6.14
C PHE A 201 -15.68 2.10 -5.27
N TYR A 202 -15.28 3.30 -4.86
CA TYR A 202 -16.12 4.19 -4.06
C TYR A 202 -17.13 4.94 -4.95
N PRO A 203 -18.29 5.32 -4.42
CA PRO A 203 -19.29 6.05 -5.20
C PRO A 203 -18.81 7.48 -5.50
N ILE A 204 -19.36 8.06 -6.56
CA ILE A 204 -19.11 9.45 -6.98
C ILE A 204 -20.46 10.13 -7.25
N ARG A 205 -20.66 11.33 -6.72
CA ARG A 205 -21.81 12.19 -7.03
C ARG A 205 -21.71 12.79 -8.43
N GLN A 206 -22.52 12.29 -9.36
CA GLN A 206 -22.54 12.75 -10.75
C GLN A 206 -22.77 14.26 -10.88
N ASP A 207 -23.70 14.82 -10.10
CA ASP A 207 -24.05 16.24 -10.16
C ASP A 207 -22.87 17.15 -9.78
N LEU A 208 -22.02 16.74 -8.83
CA LEU A 208 -20.82 17.50 -8.45
C LEU A 208 -19.74 17.45 -9.53
N VAL A 209 -19.57 16.29 -10.18
CA VAL A 209 -18.63 16.18 -11.32
C VAL A 209 -19.11 17.07 -12.46
N GLU A 210 -20.40 17.07 -12.77
CA GLU A 210 -20.97 17.93 -13.82
C GLU A 210 -20.90 19.42 -13.46
N GLU A 211 -21.10 19.78 -12.20
CA GLU A 211 -21.02 21.16 -11.72
C GLU A 211 -19.58 21.70 -11.77
N HIS A 212 -18.60 20.91 -11.31
CA HIS A 212 -17.22 21.37 -11.13
C HIS A 212 -16.29 21.03 -12.30
N GLY A 213 -16.67 20.08 -13.17
CA GLY A 213 -15.88 19.65 -14.33
C GLY A 213 -14.45 19.25 -13.93
N GLU A 214 -13.46 19.81 -14.63
CA GLU A 214 -12.02 19.56 -14.37
C GLU A 214 -11.55 19.94 -12.95
N SER A 215 -12.33 20.72 -12.20
CA SER A 215 -12.00 21.13 -10.83
C SER A 215 -12.61 20.24 -9.73
N TYR A 216 -13.40 19.24 -10.11
CA TYR A 216 -13.91 18.24 -9.19
C TYR A 216 -12.75 17.56 -8.43
N GLY A 217 -12.89 17.39 -7.12
CA GLY A 217 -11.88 16.76 -6.27
C GLY A 217 -10.56 17.55 -6.10
N SER A 218 -10.50 18.81 -6.52
CA SER A 218 -9.28 19.64 -6.39
C SER A 218 -9.15 20.37 -5.05
N ASN A 219 -10.22 20.41 -4.25
CA ASN A 219 -10.29 21.04 -2.95
C ASN A 219 -11.55 20.56 -2.16
N PRO A 220 -11.66 20.85 -0.85
CA PRO A 220 -12.79 20.37 -0.04
C PRO A 220 -14.16 20.88 -0.50
N GLU A 221 -14.26 22.04 -1.17
CA GLU A 221 -15.56 22.59 -1.62
C GLU A 221 -16.10 21.87 -2.86
N THR A 222 -15.26 21.12 -3.58
CA THR A 222 -15.65 20.42 -4.83
C THR A 222 -15.77 18.92 -4.66
N PHE A 223 -15.77 18.43 -3.42
CA PHE A 223 -15.92 17.02 -3.08
C PHE A 223 -16.91 16.85 -1.93
N ILE A 224 -17.75 15.82 -2.03
CA ILE A 224 -18.63 15.36 -0.96
C ILE A 224 -18.45 13.86 -0.90
N GLY A 225 -18.32 13.32 0.31
CA GLY A 225 -18.10 11.90 0.54
C GLY A 225 -19.17 11.28 1.43
N THR A 226 -19.06 9.97 1.61
CA THR A 226 -19.98 9.14 2.40
C THR A 226 -19.33 8.57 3.67
N GLY A 227 -18.07 8.90 3.94
CA GLY A 227 -17.25 8.25 4.95
C GLY A 227 -17.46 8.79 6.38
N PRO A 228 -16.72 8.23 7.35
CA PRO A 228 -16.82 8.58 8.77
C PRO A 228 -16.39 10.02 9.08
N PHE A 229 -15.56 10.64 8.25
CA PHE A 229 -15.14 12.03 8.43
C PHE A 229 -15.49 12.88 7.21
N VAL A 230 -15.54 14.20 7.40
CA VAL A 230 -15.66 15.20 6.34
C VAL A 230 -14.35 15.96 6.27
N LEU A 231 -13.81 16.11 5.07
CA LEU A 231 -12.67 17.00 4.82
C LEU A 231 -13.12 18.46 4.95
N THR A 232 -12.65 19.17 5.97
CA THR A 232 -13.04 20.56 6.24
C THR A 232 -12.00 21.57 5.80
N SER A 233 -10.72 21.18 5.77
CA SER A 233 -9.63 22.03 5.28
C SER A 233 -8.55 21.22 4.57
N TRP A 234 -8.01 21.77 3.49
CA TRP A 234 -6.81 21.30 2.81
C TRP A 234 -5.93 22.50 2.47
N GLU A 235 -5.00 22.80 3.36
CA GLU A 235 -3.95 23.78 3.14
C GLU A 235 -2.74 23.08 2.53
N LYS A 236 -2.57 23.23 1.20
CA LYS A 236 -1.49 22.58 0.45
C LYS A 236 -0.13 22.78 1.10
N GLU A 237 0.63 21.68 1.16
CA GLU A 237 1.97 21.59 1.77
C GLU A 237 2.02 21.98 3.26
N SER A 238 0.87 22.03 3.95
CA SER A 238 0.75 22.50 5.34
C SER A 238 -0.07 21.53 6.19
N THR A 239 -1.40 21.53 6.02
CA THR A 239 -2.31 20.79 6.89
C THR A 239 -3.55 20.27 6.16
N ILE A 240 -4.03 19.10 6.59
CA ILE A 240 -5.33 18.54 6.20
C ILE A 240 -6.14 18.35 7.49
N GLU A 241 -7.38 18.83 7.50
CA GLU A 241 -8.27 18.72 8.66
C GLU A 241 -9.55 17.97 8.29
N LEU A 242 -9.87 16.96 9.09
CA LEU A 242 -11.09 16.17 8.98
C LEU A 242 -11.91 16.34 10.27
N GLU A 243 -13.21 16.49 10.14
CA GLU A 243 -14.15 16.51 11.28
C GLU A 243 -15.10 15.31 11.20
N LYS A 244 -15.57 14.84 12.36
CA LYS A 244 -16.55 13.76 12.44
C LYS A 244 -17.76 14.05 11.53
N ASN A 245 -18.14 13.07 10.72
CA ASN A 245 -19.36 13.13 9.92
C ASN A 245 -20.57 12.69 10.77
N GLU A 246 -21.29 13.65 11.32
CA GLU A 246 -22.46 13.41 12.20
C GLU A 246 -23.63 12.69 11.50
N VAL A 247 -23.68 12.68 10.17
CA VAL A 247 -24.72 11.98 9.39
C VAL A 247 -24.26 10.65 8.81
N TYR A 248 -23.01 10.24 9.10
CA TYR A 248 -22.51 8.93 8.71
C TYR A 248 -23.37 7.82 9.36
N TRP A 249 -23.64 6.76 8.60
CA TRP A 249 -24.57 5.72 9.05
C TRP A 249 -24.10 4.99 10.32
N ASP A 250 -22.80 4.92 10.57
CA ASP A 250 -22.19 4.37 11.80
C ASP A 250 -21.53 5.45 12.68
N ALA A 251 -22.08 6.67 12.69
CA ALA A 251 -21.50 7.79 13.43
C ALA A 251 -21.35 7.54 14.94
N GLU A 252 -22.12 6.59 15.51
CA GLU A 252 -22.01 6.16 16.91
C GLU A 252 -20.69 5.44 17.22
N ARG A 253 -20.05 4.84 16.21
CA ARG A 253 -18.75 4.17 16.36
C ARG A 253 -17.59 5.15 16.46
N ILE A 254 -17.73 6.33 15.86
CA ILE A 254 -16.66 7.32 15.78
C ILE A 254 -16.47 7.98 17.14
N THR A 255 -15.30 7.78 17.73
CA THR A 255 -14.91 8.43 18.99
C THR A 255 -14.20 9.76 18.76
N LEU A 256 -13.39 9.87 17.70
CA LEU A 256 -12.69 11.11 17.34
C LEU A 256 -13.65 12.22 16.88
N ASP A 257 -13.44 13.42 17.39
CA ASP A 257 -14.12 14.63 16.93
C ASP A 257 -13.38 15.24 15.71
N LYS A 258 -12.05 15.17 15.71
CA LYS A 258 -11.19 15.77 14.69
C LYS A 258 -9.96 14.92 14.41
N VAL A 259 -9.57 14.84 13.14
CA VAL A 259 -8.28 14.31 12.68
C VAL A 259 -7.52 15.44 11.98
N ILE A 260 -6.24 15.61 12.33
CA ILE A 260 -5.35 16.61 11.75
C ILE A 260 -4.13 15.90 11.19
N GLU A 261 -3.86 16.10 9.90
CA GLU A 261 -2.60 15.74 9.29
C GLU A 261 -1.72 16.97 9.13
N LEU A 262 -0.47 16.88 9.59
CA LEU A 262 0.58 17.86 9.33
C LEU A 262 1.49 17.34 8.22
N ILE A 263 1.67 18.12 7.17
CA ILE A 263 2.54 17.74 6.03
C ILE A 263 3.95 18.24 6.33
N ILE A 264 4.82 17.35 6.80
CA ILE A 264 6.17 17.69 7.27
C ILE A 264 7.19 16.82 6.53
N PRO A 265 7.80 17.30 5.43
CA PRO A 265 8.73 16.50 4.64
C PRO A 265 9.98 16.04 5.40
N ASP A 266 10.49 16.86 6.33
CA ASP A 266 11.69 16.54 7.11
C ASP A 266 11.41 15.52 8.21
N GLU A 267 11.96 14.31 8.07
CA GLU A 267 11.75 13.19 8.99
C GLU A 267 12.20 13.50 10.43
N ASN A 268 13.34 14.18 10.61
CA ASN A 268 13.83 14.52 11.95
C ASN A 268 12.91 15.50 12.67
N THR A 269 12.29 16.41 11.94
CA THR A 269 11.27 17.32 12.46
C THR A 269 10.05 16.53 12.91
N ARG A 270 9.55 15.58 12.10
CA ARG A 270 8.43 14.70 12.50
C ARG A 270 8.71 13.95 13.79
N VAL A 271 9.89 13.32 13.88
CA VAL A 271 10.29 12.60 15.10
C VAL A 271 10.42 13.53 16.30
N SER A 272 11.00 14.72 16.12
CA SER A 272 11.08 15.71 17.20
C SER A 272 9.69 16.16 17.68
N MET A 273 8.73 16.33 16.78
CA MET A 273 7.35 16.68 17.12
C MET A 273 6.67 15.54 17.90
N PHE A 274 6.89 14.29 17.52
CA PHE A 274 6.39 13.13 18.25
C PHE A 274 7.00 13.06 19.67
N GLU A 275 8.32 13.23 19.81
CA GLU A 275 8.98 13.24 21.13
C GLU A 275 8.49 14.36 22.05
N LEU A 276 8.11 15.50 21.46
CA LEU A 276 7.56 16.66 22.19
C LEU A 276 6.06 16.51 22.53
N GLY A 277 5.38 15.52 21.96
CA GLY A 277 3.93 15.36 22.07
C GLY A 277 3.13 16.36 21.23
N ASP A 278 3.76 16.96 20.20
CA ASP A 278 3.09 17.85 19.26
C ASP A 278 2.26 17.07 18.21
N VAL A 279 2.54 15.76 18.05
CA VAL A 279 1.76 14.81 17.24
C VAL A 279 1.60 13.47 17.97
N ASP A 280 0.49 12.80 17.69
CA ASP A 280 0.06 11.57 18.34
C ASP A 280 0.56 10.31 17.62
N ALA A 281 0.85 10.41 16.32
CA ALA A 281 1.39 9.30 15.54
C ALA A 281 2.25 9.75 14.35
N LEU A 282 3.13 8.85 13.91
CA LEU A 282 3.92 8.96 12.69
C LEU A 282 3.74 7.69 11.87
N TYR A 283 3.47 7.85 10.56
CA TYR A 283 3.30 6.73 9.61
C TYR A 283 4.59 5.94 9.37
N SER A 284 5.74 6.62 9.41
CA SER A 284 7.01 5.99 9.17
C SER A 284 8.15 6.68 9.94
N ILE A 285 9.05 5.87 10.48
CA ILE A 285 10.35 6.26 11.01
C ILE A 285 11.46 5.44 10.36
N SER A 286 12.65 6.02 10.22
CA SER A 286 13.77 5.31 9.61
C SER A 286 14.35 4.25 10.53
N ALA A 287 15.02 3.24 9.94
CA ALA A 287 15.75 2.21 10.68
C ALA A 287 16.68 2.80 11.76
N SER A 288 17.36 3.91 11.45
CA SER A 288 18.24 4.58 12.40
C SER A 288 17.52 5.18 13.62
N GLN A 289 16.28 5.64 13.43
CA GLN A 289 15.45 6.23 14.48
C GLN A 289 14.86 5.17 15.41
N THR A 290 14.58 3.97 14.89
CA THR A 290 14.12 2.84 15.73
C THR A 290 15.12 2.46 16.83
N VAL A 291 16.40 2.85 16.73
CA VAL A 291 17.38 2.68 17.82
C VAL A 291 17.03 3.54 19.05
N SER A 292 16.32 4.65 18.85
CA SER A 292 15.94 5.60 19.91
C SER A 292 14.55 5.33 20.49
N PHE A 293 13.73 4.52 19.81
CA PHE A 293 12.38 4.13 20.25
C PHE A 293 12.33 2.62 20.47
N SER A 294 12.09 2.18 21.71
CA SER A 294 11.92 0.75 21.99
C SER A 294 10.53 0.23 21.65
N ASP A 295 9.54 1.13 21.66
CA ASP A 295 8.12 0.82 21.46
C ASP A 295 7.67 1.48 20.16
N TYR A 296 7.80 0.74 19.05
CA TYR A 296 7.30 1.10 17.73
C TYR A 296 6.51 -0.07 17.16
N GLY A 297 5.51 0.23 16.36
CA GLY A 297 4.80 -0.79 15.59
C GLY A 297 5.46 -1.00 14.23
N THR A 298 5.18 -2.13 13.59
CA THR A 298 5.62 -2.40 12.22
C THR A 298 4.48 -2.96 11.39
N TYR A 299 4.46 -2.62 10.10
CA TYR A 299 3.67 -3.31 9.09
C TYR A 299 4.56 -3.60 7.88
N ALA A 300 4.20 -4.60 7.09
CA ALA A 300 4.90 -4.97 5.86
C ALA A 300 3.96 -5.65 4.88
N GLY A 301 4.30 -5.62 3.59
CA GLY A 301 3.47 -6.18 2.53
C GLY A 301 2.95 -5.11 1.59
N GLY A 302 2.11 -5.51 0.62
CA GLY A 302 1.57 -4.61 -0.40
C GLY A 302 2.53 -4.26 -1.53
N THR A 303 3.82 -4.56 -1.37
CA THR A 303 4.86 -4.43 -2.41
C THR A 303 5.87 -5.56 -2.27
N LEU A 304 6.29 -6.11 -3.39
CA LEU A 304 7.41 -7.04 -3.49
C LEU A 304 8.61 -6.34 -4.15
N GLN A 305 9.77 -6.46 -3.53
CA GLN A 305 11.05 -6.15 -4.16
C GLN A 305 11.72 -7.44 -4.65
N TYR A 306 12.07 -7.45 -5.94
CA TYR A 306 12.72 -8.58 -6.61
C TYR A 306 13.80 -8.09 -7.58
N LEU A 307 14.74 -8.96 -7.98
CA LEU A 307 15.66 -8.66 -9.07
C LEU A 307 15.06 -9.09 -10.40
N ALA A 308 14.99 -8.16 -11.34
CA ALA A 308 14.86 -8.49 -12.75
C ALA A 308 16.26 -8.81 -13.30
N LEU A 309 16.39 -9.99 -13.92
CA LEU A 309 17.59 -10.45 -14.60
C LEU A 309 17.30 -10.44 -16.09
N ASN A 310 17.98 -9.58 -16.86
CA ASN A 310 17.69 -9.40 -18.28
C ASN A 310 18.02 -10.68 -19.06
N SER A 311 16.97 -11.39 -19.44
CA SER A 311 16.99 -12.73 -20.02
C SER A 311 16.68 -12.72 -21.52
N ASP A 312 16.76 -11.56 -22.18
CA ASP A 312 16.51 -11.42 -23.62
C ASP A 312 17.48 -12.28 -24.45
N GLU A 313 17.05 -12.66 -25.67
CA GLU A 313 17.87 -13.51 -26.54
C GLU A 313 19.21 -12.83 -26.88
N GLY A 314 20.31 -13.47 -26.47
CA GLY A 314 21.67 -12.98 -26.73
C GLY A 314 22.31 -12.26 -25.55
N GLU A 315 21.55 -11.95 -24.49
CA GLU A 315 22.08 -11.42 -23.24
C GLU A 315 22.68 -12.53 -22.36
N LEU A 316 23.65 -12.18 -21.52
CA LEU A 316 24.38 -13.15 -20.69
C LEU A 316 23.44 -13.89 -19.72
N LEU A 317 22.48 -13.18 -19.14
CA LEU A 317 21.53 -13.73 -18.16
C LEU A 317 20.35 -14.44 -18.83
N ASN A 318 20.34 -14.64 -20.15
CA ASN A 318 19.49 -15.65 -20.79
C ASN A 318 19.86 -17.07 -20.30
N ASN A 319 21.09 -17.29 -19.83
CA ASN A 319 21.53 -18.55 -19.22
C ASN A 319 20.85 -18.82 -17.87
N GLU A 320 19.97 -19.83 -17.83
CA GLU A 320 19.19 -20.20 -16.65
C GLU A 320 20.07 -20.62 -15.44
N SER A 321 21.10 -21.43 -15.67
CA SER A 321 22.00 -21.87 -14.59
C SER A 321 22.74 -20.68 -13.96
N LEU A 322 23.11 -19.66 -14.74
CA LEU A 322 23.71 -18.44 -14.21
C LEU A 322 22.72 -17.64 -13.35
N ARG A 323 21.47 -17.50 -13.80
CA ARG A 323 20.42 -16.84 -12.99
C ARG A 323 20.18 -17.57 -11.65
N LYS A 324 20.13 -18.91 -11.69
CA LYS A 324 20.02 -19.75 -10.49
C LYS A 324 21.19 -19.56 -9.55
N ALA A 325 22.42 -19.55 -10.07
CA ALA A 325 23.62 -19.31 -9.27
C ALA A 325 23.55 -17.96 -8.55
N LEU A 326 23.21 -16.89 -9.28
CA LEU A 326 23.06 -15.54 -8.72
C LEU A 326 21.96 -15.49 -7.65
N SER A 327 20.82 -16.14 -7.86
CA SER A 327 19.71 -16.17 -6.90
C SER A 327 20.06 -16.90 -5.60
N TYR A 328 20.67 -18.08 -5.72
CA TYR A 328 20.98 -18.95 -4.58
C TYR A 328 22.16 -18.43 -3.74
N ALA A 329 23.03 -17.61 -4.32
CA ALA A 329 24.11 -16.96 -3.56
C ALA A 329 23.60 -15.87 -2.59
N ILE A 330 22.38 -15.36 -2.74
CA ILE A 330 21.90 -14.22 -1.94
C ILE A 330 21.44 -14.70 -0.56
N ASP A 331 22.06 -14.16 0.49
CA ASP A 331 21.56 -14.28 1.87
C ASP A 331 20.62 -13.11 2.17
N ARG A 332 19.32 -13.33 1.94
CA ARG A 332 18.27 -12.31 2.09
C ARG A 332 18.05 -11.98 3.56
N GLU A 333 18.08 -12.97 4.44
CA GLU A 333 17.94 -12.77 5.88
C GLU A 333 19.01 -11.82 6.43
N SER A 334 20.28 -12.04 6.07
CA SER A 334 21.37 -11.16 6.50
C SER A 334 21.22 -9.75 5.95
N ILE A 335 20.80 -9.59 4.69
CA ILE A 335 20.58 -8.28 4.07
C ILE A 335 19.43 -7.52 4.76
N VAL A 336 18.27 -8.18 4.93
CA VAL A 336 17.11 -7.58 5.59
C VAL A 336 17.45 -7.15 7.01
N ASN A 337 18.10 -8.01 7.79
CA ASN A 337 18.48 -7.71 9.17
C ASN A 337 19.51 -6.56 9.29
N ALA A 338 20.35 -6.36 8.28
CA ALA A 338 21.43 -5.38 8.33
C ALA A 338 21.06 -4.01 7.73
N ILE A 339 20.17 -3.99 6.73
CA ILE A 339 19.95 -2.80 5.87
C ILE A 339 18.49 -2.35 5.87
N ALA A 340 17.53 -3.28 5.86
CA ALA A 340 16.14 -2.95 5.60
C ALA A 340 15.46 -2.24 6.78
N SER A 341 14.39 -1.50 6.48
CA SER A 341 13.53 -0.90 7.50
C SER A 341 12.90 -1.98 8.38
N PRO A 342 12.79 -1.76 9.71
CA PRO A 342 12.10 -2.71 10.58
C PRO A 342 10.68 -2.97 10.10
N GLY A 343 10.26 -4.23 10.20
CA GLY A 343 9.03 -4.73 9.60
C GLY A 343 9.25 -5.48 8.30
N THR A 344 10.31 -5.17 7.52
CA THR A 344 10.59 -5.84 6.24
C THR A 344 10.67 -7.36 6.39
N GLU A 345 9.93 -8.09 5.58
CA GLU A 345 9.85 -9.56 5.59
C GLU A 345 10.64 -10.14 4.41
N VAL A 346 11.38 -11.24 4.60
CA VAL A 346 12.05 -11.94 3.50
C VAL A 346 11.00 -12.59 2.59
N ALA A 347 11.18 -12.47 1.27
CA ALA A 347 10.31 -13.07 0.28
C ALA A 347 11.02 -14.24 -0.43
N GLU A 348 10.37 -15.40 -0.44
CA GLU A 348 10.83 -16.62 -1.13
C GLU A 348 9.98 -16.94 -2.38
N ARG A 349 8.93 -16.16 -2.60
CA ARG A 349 7.90 -16.34 -3.65
C ARG A 349 7.50 -14.98 -4.23
N MET A 350 6.77 -15.02 -5.35
CA MET A 350 6.22 -13.83 -5.97
C MET A 350 4.83 -13.51 -5.40
N VAL A 351 4.06 -14.52 -5.00
CA VAL A 351 2.75 -14.31 -4.37
C VAL A 351 2.91 -13.87 -2.91
N ASP A 352 2.26 -12.78 -2.53
CA ASP A 352 2.26 -12.28 -1.15
C ASP A 352 1.58 -13.29 -0.22
N PRO A 353 2.25 -13.75 0.86
CA PRO A 353 1.69 -14.72 1.78
C PRO A 353 0.46 -14.22 2.57
N SER A 354 0.19 -12.91 2.56
CA SER A 354 -1.01 -12.34 3.19
C SER A 354 -2.28 -12.44 2.34
N ILE A 355 -2.19 -12.90 1.09
CA ILE A 355 -3.37 -13.16 0.27
C ILE A 355 -4.10 -14.39 0.82
N LEU A 356 -5.36 -14.21 1.22
CA LEU A 356 -6.19 -15.24 1.86
C LEU A 356 -7.24 -15.80 0.88
N ILE A 357 -7.58 -17.08 1.05
CA ILE A 357 -8.74 -17.74 0.45
C ILE A 357 -9.54 -18.33 1.59
N GLU A 358 -10.77 -17.88 1.78
CA GLU A 358 -11.64 -18.33 2.89
C GLU A 358 -10.98 -18.26 4.29
N GLY A 359 -10.07 -17.28 4.47
CA GLY A 359 -9.33 -17.05 5.72
C GLY A 359 -8.01 -17.83 5.84
N ASP A 360 -7.70 -18.73 4.92
CA ASP A 360 -6.43 -19.47 4.88
C ASP A 360 -5.47 -18.84 3.86
N PRO A 361 -4.16 -18.69 4.17
CA PRO A 361 -3.19 -18.15 3.21
C PRO A 361 -3.11 -18.96 1.92
N PHE A 362 -3.11 -18.29 0.75
CA PHE A 362 -2.90 -18.92 -0.56
C PHE A 362 -1.67 -19.82 -0.56
N THR A 363 -0.57 -19.34 0.02
CA THR A 363 0.70 -20.06 0.08
C THR A 363 0.65 -21.35 0.90
N THR A 364 -0.35 -21.50 1.78
CA THR A 364 -0.61 -22.72 2.56
C THR A 364 -1.49 -23.70 1.79
N LEU A 365 -2.53 -23.19 1.11
CA LEU A 365 -3.46 -24.01 0.32
C LEU A 365 -2.80 -24.52 -0.98
N PHE A 366 -1.97 -23.68 -1.60
CA PHE A 366 -1.25 -23.94 -2.84
C PHE A 366 0.27 -23.76 -2.60
N PRO A 367 0.90 -24.69 -1.87
CA PRO A 367 2.32 -24.61 -1.56
C PRO A 367 3.15 -24.76 -2.84
N ASN A 368 4.19 -23.93 -2.99
CA ASN A 368 5.19 -24.18 -4.01
C ASN A 368 6.14 -25.30 -3.55
N SER A 369 6.59 -26.12 -4.50
CA SER A 369 7.64 -27.10 -4.24
C SER A 369 9.05 -26.50 -4.37
N THR A 370 9.15 -25.29 -4.93
CA THR A 370 10.40 -24.56 -5.10
C THR A 370 10.43 -23.34 -4.21
N ASN A 371 11.20 -23.44 -3.13
CA ASN A 371 11.48 -22.29 -2.28
C ASN A 371 12.87 -21.76 -2.62
N VAL A 372 12.91 -20.47 -2.94
CA VAL A 372 14.17 -19.74 -3.01
C VAL A 372 14.76 -19.66 -1.61
N PRO A 373 16.03 -20.03 -1.38
CA PRO A 373 16.58 -20.09 -0.03
C PRO A 373 16.69 -18.70 0.58
N SER A 374 15.98 -18.45 1.67
CA SER A 374 16.00 -17.19 2.44
C SER A 374 17.41 -16.81 2.89
N GLY A 375 18.16 -17.74 3.50
CA GLY A 375 19.57 -17.54 3.88
C GLY A 375 20.59 -17.75 2.75
N GLY A 376 20.13 -18.03 1.54
CA GLY A 376 20.97 -18.52 0.44
C GLY A 376 21.42 -19.98 0.62
N ASP A 377 21.97 -20.55 -0.44
CA ASP A 377 22.57 -21.88 -0.47
C ASP A 377 23.81 -21.84 -1.37
N GLU A 378 24.97 -21.62 -0.75
CA GLU A 378 26.25 -21.48 -1.44
C GLU A 378 26.65 -22.76 -2.20
N GLU A 379 26.33 -23.95 -1.67
CA GLU A 379 26.68 -25.21 -2.31
C GLU A 379 25.90 -25.38 -3.62
N GLN A 380 24.59 -25.13 -3.60
CA GLN A 380 23.77 -25.14 -4.81
C GLN A 380 24.13 -24.00 -5.77
N ALA A 381 24.42 -22.81 -5.25
CA ALA A 381 24.81 -21.67 -6.08
C ALA A 381 26.10 -21.97 -6.88
N LEU A 382 27.10 -22.58 -6.24
CA LEU A 382 28.33 -23.03 -6.91
C LEU A 382 28.08 -24.15 -7.92
N ALA A 383 27.18 -25.08 -7.63
CA ALA A 383 26.81 -26.15 -8.58
C ALA A 383 26.15 -25.58 -9.85
N TYR A 384 25.23 -24.62 -9.70
CA TYR A 384 24.62 -23.93 -10.83
C TYR A 384 25.64 -23.08 -11.61
N LEU A 385 26.60 -22.47 -10.92
CA LEU A 385 27.67 -21.72 -11.59
C LEU A 385 28.56 -22.65 -12.43
N GLU A 386 28.94 -23.83 -11.91
CA GLU A 386 29.70 -24.82 -12.67
C GLU A 386 28.95 -25.22 -13.94
N GLU A 387 27.65 -25.50 -13.83
CA GLU A 387 26.81 -25.80 -15.00
C GLU A 387 26.75 -24.63 -16.00
N ALA A 388 26.60 -23.39 -15.51
CA ALA A 388 26.57 -22.21 -16.36
C ALA A 388 27.88 -22.01 -17.12
N LEU A 389 29.02 -22.17 -16.45
CA LEU A 389 30.35 -22.05 -17.08
C LEU A 389 30.54 -23.12 -18.16
N ASP A 390 30.13 -24.37 -17.89
CA ASP A 390 30.18 -25.46 -18.87
C ASP A 390 29.32 -25.15 -20.11
N GLN A 391 28.10 -24.64 -19.92
CA GLN A 391 27.20 -24.24 -21.01
C GLN A 391 27.76 -23.06 -21.84
N LEU A 392 28.45 -22.13 -21.19
CA LEU A 392 29.10 -20.97 -21.82
C LEU A 392 30.48 -21.30 -22.40
N GLY A 393 31.02 -22.50 -22.14
CA GLY A 393 32.36 -22.91 -22.57
C GLY A 393 33.49 -22.16 -21.86
N LEU A 394 33.24 -21.72 -20.62
CA LEU A 394 34.17 -21.02 -19.75
C LEU A 394 34.71 -21.97 -18.67
N SER A 395 35.85 -21.63 -18.09
CA SER A 395 36.49 -22.46 -17.05
C SER A 395 36.68 -21.75 -15.71
N ASP A 396 36.50 -20.43 -15.70
CA ASP A 396 36.65 -19.58 -14.52
C ASP A 396 35.58 -18.47 -14.55
N PRO A 397 34.89 -18.18 -13.43
CA PRO A 397 33.94 -17.06 -13.33
C PRO A 397 34.52 -15.71 -13.78
N ALA A 398 35.84 -15.50 -13.66
CA ALA A 398 36.50 -14.28 -14.12
C ALA A 398 36.53 -14.12 -15.67
N GLU A 399 36.15 -15.16 -16.42
CA GLU A 399 36.02 -15.12 -17.88
C GLU A 399 34.62 -14.69 -18.35
N LEU A 400 33.64 -14.57 -17.42
CA LEU A 400 32.31 -14.06 -17.75
C LEU A 400 32.40 -12.64 -18.32
N PRO A 401 31.54 -12.29 -19.31
CA PRO A 401 31.35 -10.89 -19.69
C PRO A 401 30.97 -10.03 -18.47
N ASP A 402 31.26 -8.73 -18.55
CA ASP A 402 30.90 -7.79 -17.49
C ASP A 402 29.38 -7.82 -17.24
N ILE A 403 28.98 -8.04 -15.99
CA ILE A 403 27.58 -7.94 -15.54
C ILE A 403 27.41 -6.58 -14.88
N THR A 404 26.40 -5.81 -15.28
CA THR A 404 26.08 -4.49 -14.75
C THR A 404 24.76 -4.52 -13.98
N TYR A 405 24.84 -4.20 -12.68
CA TYR A 405 23.66 -3.92 -11.87
C TYR A 405 23.38 -2.42 -11.88
N VAL A 406 22.28 -2.03 -12.53
CA VAL A 406 21.72 -0.67 -12.46
C VAL A 406 20.92 -0.51 -11.15
N SER A 407 21.34 0.44 -10.31
CA SER A 407 20.65 0.76 -9.05
C SER A 407 20.33 2.25 -8.97
N MET A 408 19.26 2.58 -8.25
CA MET A 408 18.89 3.98 -7.98
C MET A 408 19.86 4.63 -6.99
N ASP A 409 20.04 5.95 -7.10
CA ASP A 409 21.01 6.71 -6.30
C ASP A 409 20.58 7.01 -4.85
N SER A 410 19.43 6.52 -4.41
CA SER A 410 19.04 6.63 -3.00
C SER A 410 19.98 5.79 -2.10
N PRO A 411 20.25 6.22 -0.85
CA PRO A 411 21.18 5.52 0.05
C PRO A 411 20.84 4.04 0.27
N VAL A 412 19.56 3.70 0.45
CA VAL A 412 19.14 2.32 0.73
C VAL A 412 19.35 1.39 -0.48
N HIS A 413 19.05 1.87 -1.70
CA HIS A 413 19.27 1.09 -2.92
C HIS A 413 20.76 0.88 -3.22
N GLN A 414 21.63 1.83 -2.87
CA GLN A 414 23.08 1.66 -2.94
C GLN A 414 23.56 0.58 -1.96
N GLN A 415 23.09 0.60 -0.72
CA GLN A 415 23.44 -0.39 0.30
C GLN A 415 22.99 -1.80 -0.10
N TYR A 416 21.76 -1.95 -0.61
CA TYR A 416 21.29 -3.23 -1.17
C TYR A 416 22.18 -3.69 -2.32
N ALA A 417 22.52 -2.79 -3.26
CA ALA A 417 23.34 -3.14 -4.41
C ALA A 417 24.75 -3.59 -4.02
N GLU A 418 25.39 -2.91 -3.06
CA GLU A 418 26.69 -3.28 -2.52
C GLU A 418 26.64 -4.63 -1.80
N ALA A 419 25.61 -4.90 -1.01
CA ALA A 419 25.47 -6.17 -0.29
C ALA A 419 25.18 -7.35 -1.23
N LEU A 420 24.38 -7.15 -2.28
CA LEU A 420 24.15 -8.15 -3.33
C LEU A 420 25.43 -8.42 -4.13
N GLN A 421 26.15 -7.36 -4.53
CA GLN A 421 27.46 -7.47 -5.18
C GLN A 421 28.46 -8.25 -4.31
N GLU A 422 28.51 -7.98 -3.00
CA GLU A 422 29.37 -8.68 -2.06
C GLU A 422 29.03 -10.18 -1.96
N ASN A 423 27.75 -10.55 -1.91
CA ASN A 423 27.34 -11.96 -1.93
C ASN A 423 27.84 -12.68 -3.19
N TRP A 424 27.66 -12.11 -4.38
CA TRP A 424 28.14 -12.73 -5.63
C TRP A 424 29.67 -12.79 -5.71
N ARG A 425 30.36 -11.75 -5.23
CA ARG A 425 31.83 -11.74 -5.17
C ARG A 425 32.35 -12.83 -4.23
N ASP A 426 31.83 -12.90 -3.01
CA ASP A 426 32.40 -13.74 -1.96
C ASP A 426 32.04 -15.22 -2.13
N LYS A 427 30.82 -15.52 -2.59
CA LYS A 427 30.32 -16.89 -2.74
C LYS A 427 30.56 -17.48 -4.12
N LEU A 428 30.55 -16.66 -5.18
CA LEU A 428 30.66 -17.12 -6.57
C LEU A 428 31.95 -16.67 -7.28
N ASN A 429 32.71 -15.74 -6.68
CA ASN A 429 33.84 -15.08 -7.34
C ASN A 429 33.43 -14.37 -8.65
N ILE A 430 32.16 -13.91 -8.73
CA ILE A 430 31.64 -13.12 -9.85
C ILE A 430 31.73 -11.64 -9.48
N ASN A 431 32.32 -10.84 -10.38
CA ASN A 431 32.39 -9.40 -10.21
C ASN A 431 31.23 -8.72 -10.98
N VAL A 432 30.25 -8.20 -10.25
CA VAL A 432 29.16 -7.38 -10.81
C VAL A 432 29.54 -5.91 -10.70
N ASN A 433 29.42 -5.14 -11.77
CA ASN A 433 29.68 -3.70 -11.79
C ASN A 433 28.41 -2.93 -11.38
N LEU A 434 28.52 -2.03 -10.39
CA LEU A 434 27.39 -1.18 -10.00
C LEU A 434 27.32 0.07 -10.87
N SER A 435 26.16 0.32 -11.46
CA SER A 435 25.81 1.55 -12.17
C SER A 435 24.75 2.30 -11.36
N ILE A 436 25.20 3.25 -10.54
CA ILE A 436 24.31 4.05 -9.69
C ILE A 436 23.79 5.25 -10.49
N LEU A 437 22.49 5.30 -10.74
CA LEU A 437 21.84 6.30 -11.57
C LEU A 437 20.79 7.10 -10.78
N PRO A 438 20.60 8.40 -11.06
CA PRO A 438 19.46 9.11 -10.52
C PRO A 438 18.13 8.50 -11.01
N VAL A 439 17.10 8.57 -10.17
CA VAL A 439 15.83 7.83 -10.35
C VAL A 439 15.26 7.89 -11.78
N PRO A 440 15.14 9.07 -12.44
CA PRO A 440 14.59 9.11 -13.80
C PRO A 440 15.43 8.36 -14.83
N GLN A 441 16.77 8.34 -14.69
CA GLN A 441 17.63 7.57 -15.59
C GLN A 441 17.57 6.07 -15.28
N ALA A 442 17.48 5.68 -14.01
CA ALA A 442 17.31 4.27 -13.63
C ALA A 442 15.99 3.69 -14.17
N ILE A 443 14.90 4.46 -14.08
CA ILE A 443 13.59 4.07 -14.65
C ILE A 443 13.65 4.03 -16.18
N GLY A 444 14.35 4.98 -16.81
CA GLY A 444 14.59 4.95 -18.26
C GLY A 444 15.31 3.66 -18.69
N ALA A 445 16.40 3.30 -18.00
CA ALA A 445 17.15 2.08 -18.26
C ALA A 445 16.28 0.81 -18.04
N LEU A 446 15.46 0.79 -16.99
CA LEU A 446 14.51 -0.30 -16.74
C LEU A 446 13.52 -0.49 -17.90
N ILE A 447 12.95 0.60 -18.41
CA ILE A 447 11.97 0.56 -19.51
C ILE A 447 12.64 0.18 -20.84
N GLU A 448 13.88 0.65 -21.07
CA GLU A 448 14.64 0.40 -22.29
C GLU A 448 15.31 -0.99 -22.31
N GLY A 449 15.38 -1.69 -21.16
CA GLY A 449 16.12 -2.96 -21.03
C GLY A 449 17.64 -2.77 -20.91
N ASP A 450 18.12 -1.56 -20.65
CA ASP A 450 19.54 -1.19 -20.57
C ASP A 450 20.16 -1.55 -19.20
N PHE A 451 20.07 -2.82 -18.82
CA PHE A 451 20.65 -3.39 -17.59
C PHE A 451 20.86 -4.90 -17.75
N ASP A 452 21.77 -5.47 -16.96
CA ASP A 452 21.80 -6.93 -16.74
C ASP A 452 20.96 -7.28 -15.51
N ILE A 453 21.15 -6.54 -14.42
CA ILE A 453 20.43 -6.73 -13.17
C ILE A 453 19.85 -5.38 -12.73
N THR A 454 18.62 -5.40 -12.21
CA THR A 454 18.02 -4.24 -11.53
C THR A 454 17.04 -4.69 -10.46
N LEU A 455 16.88 -3.86 -9.41
CA LEU A 455 15.87 -4.07 -8.39
C LEU A 455 14.56 -3.46 -8.86
N VAL A 456 13.51 -4.27 -8.87
CA VAL A 456 12.15 -3.85 -9.23
C VAL A 456 11.28 -3.90 -7.97
N SER A 457 10.45 -2.87 -7.79
CA SER A 457 9.40 -2.82 -6.76
C SER A 457 8.04 -2.81 -7.44
N GLN A 458 7.16 -3.75 -7.11
CA GLN A 458 5.81 -3.83 -7.67
C GLN A 458 4.79 -4.15 -6.58
N SER A 459 3.58 -3.58 -6.71
CA SER A 459 2.50 -3.91 -5.79
C SER A 459 2.10 -5.37 -5.96
N THR A 460 1.94 -6.07 -4.84
CA THR A 460 1.52 -7.47 -4.81
C THR A 460 0.04 -7.65 -5.11
N GLY A 461 -0.76 -6.59 -4.93
CA GLY A 461 -2.21 -6.63 -5.05
C GLY A 461 -2.86 -7.61 -4.07
N VAL A 462 -4.16 -7.82 -4.28
CA VAL A 462 -5.00 -8.73 -3.47
C VAL A 462 -5.26 -10.07 -4.16
N ASN A 463 -5.04 -10.14 -5.47
CA ASN A 463 -5.14 -11.37 -6.24
C ASN A 463 -3.76 -12.02 -6.37
N PRO A 464 -3.66 -13.36 -6.24
CA PRO A 464 -2.36 -14.05 -6.30
C PRO A 464 -1.71 -14.00 -7.70
N ASP A 465 -2.45 -13.67 -8.75
CA ASP A 465 -1.94 -13.57 -10.13
C ASP A 465 -1.32 -12.21 -10.46
N THR A 466 -1.50 -11.20 -9.60
CA THR A 466 -1.17 -9.79 -9.87
C THR A 466 0.25 -9.60 -10.44
N LEU A 467 1.26 -10.19 -9.80
CA LEU A 467 2.64 -10.12 -10.28
C LEU A 467 2.93 -11.15 -11.39
N LEU A 468 2.34 -12.33 -11.30
CA LEU A 468 2.61 -13.44 -12.21
C LEU A 468 2.19 -13.12 -13.65
N LYS A 469 1.03 -12.49 -13.86
CA LYS A 469 0.60 -12.06 -15.19
C LYS A 469 1.57 -11.09 -15.87
N GLY A 470 2.39 -10.37 -15.10
CA GLY A 470 3.41 -9.46 -15.59
C GLY A 470 4.52 -10.14 -16.39
N PHE A 471 4.74 -11.45 -16.22
CA PHE A 471 5.82 -12.20 -16.88
C PHE A 471 5.36 -12.96 -18.15
N THR A 472 4.12 -12.73 -18.61
CA THR A 472 3.69 -13.30 -19.89
C THR A 472 4.45 -12.68 -21.06
N VAL A 473 4.64 -13.46 -22.14
CA VAL A 473 5.36 -13.01 -23.34
C VAL A 473 4.69 -11.76 -23.92
N GLY A 474 5.49 -10.71 -24.16
CA GLY A 474 5.03 -9.43 -24.69
C GLY A 474 4.38 -8.49 -23.68
N ASN A 475 4.30 -8.85 -22.39
CA ASN A 475 3.80 -7.96 -21.35
C ASN A 475 4.83 -6.87 -21.02
N GLY A 476 4.42 -5.60 -21.01
CA GLY A 476 5.30 -4.46 -20.71
C GLY A 476 5.84 -4.42 -19.27
N ASN A 477 5.26 -5.20 -18.36
CA ASN A 477 5.75 -5.37 -16.99
C ASN A 477 6.77 -6.52 -16.86
N ASN A 478 7.06 -7.25 -17.94
CA ASN A 478 8.09 -8.29 -17.96
C ASN A 478 9.48 -7.64 -18.10
N TYR A 479 9.94 -6.96 -17.06
CA TYR A 479 11.25 -6.32 -17.07
C TYR A 479 12.40 -7.31 -17.23
N SER A 480 12.21 -8.58 -16.88
CA SER A 480 13.23 -9.61 -17.11
C SER A 480 13.43 -9.94 -18.59
N ASN A 481 12.54 -9.52 -19.50
CA ASN A 481 12.52 -9.98 -20.90
C ASN A 481 12.59 -11.51 -21.03
N TRP A 482 12.13 -12.24 -20.01
CA TRP A 482 12.16 -13.69 -19.99
C TRP A 482 10.96 -14.21 -20.78
N GLU A 483 11.22 -15.09 -21.74
CA GLU A 483 10.18 -15.68 -22.58
C GLU A 483 9.97 -17.16 -22.25
N ASN A 484 8.73 -17.52 -21.96
CA ASN A 484 8.30 -18.90 -21.79
C ASN A 484 6.85 -19.05 -22.23
N ASP A 485 6.65 -19.76 -23.34
CA ASP A 485 5.32 -19.98 -23.92
C ASP A 485 4.42 -20.81 -22.98
N ALA A 486 4.98 -21.83 -22.32
CA ALA A 486 4.22 -22.68 -21.41
C ALA A 486 3.72 -21.91 -20.18
N TYR A 487 4.55 -21.02 -19.63
CA TYR A 487 4.14 -20.09 -18.58
C TYR A 487 3.00 -19.18 -19.05
N SER A 488 3.15 -18.58 -20.23
CA SER A 488 2.15 -17.66 -20.78
C SER A 488 0.82 -18.35 -21.09
N GLU A 489 0.87 -19.59 -21.58
CA GLU A 489 -0.30 -20.45 -21.78
C GLU A 489 -0.98 -20.77 -20.45
N LEU A 490 -0.22 -21.17 -19.41
CA LEU A 490 -0.78 -21.43 -18.07
C LEU A 490 -1.49 -20.22 -17.47
N ILE A 491 -0.90 -19.02 -17.53
CA ILE A 491 -1.55 -17.80 -17.03
C ILE A 491 -2.83 -17.48 -17.83
N THR A 492 -2.80 -17.67 -19.15
CA THR A 492 -3.97 -17.42 -20.01
C THR A 492 -5.11 -18.41 -19.72
N GLU A 493 -4.77 -19.69 -19.54
CA GLU A 493 -5.73 -20.73 -19.18
C GLU A 493 -6.29 -20.48 -17.78
N GLN A 494 -5.43 -20.17 -16.80
CA GLN A 494 -5.81 -19.84 -15.43
C GLN A 494 -6.85 -18.73 -15.38
N ALA A 495 -6.61 -17.62 -16.10
CA ALA A 495 -7.48 -16.46 -16.13
C ALA A 495 -8.86 -16.73 -16.75
N SER A 496 -9.01 -17.78 -17.57
CA SER A 496 -10.27 -18.15 -18.21
C SER A 496 -10.94 -19.40 -17.61
N ASN A 497 -10.29 -20.00 -16.61
CA ASN A 497 -10.75 -21.24 -15.99
C ASN A 497 -11.92 -20.97 -15.02
N GLN A 498 -13.03 -21.65 -15.25
CA GLN A 498 -14.25 -21.53 -14.44
C GLN A 498 -14.19 -22.39 -13.17
N ASP A 499 -13.27 -23.35 -13.09
CA ASP A 499 -13.00 -24.11 -11.87
C ASP A 499 -11.91 -23.39 -11.06
N PHE A 500 -12.32 -22.79 -9.93
CA PHE A 500 -11.44 -22.01 -9.08
C PHE A 500 -10.23 -22.81 -8.57
N ASN A 501 -10.42 -24.05 -8.12
CA ASN A 501 -9.31 -24.84 -7.57
C ASN A 501 -8.33 -25.20 -8.69
N ALA A 502 -8.83 -25.59 -9.85
CA ALA A 502 -7.97 -25.85 -11.01
C ALA A 502 -7.24 -24.58 -11.48
N SER A 503 -7.89 -23.41 -11.41
CA SER A 503 -7.26 -22.11 -11.70
C SER A 503 -6.10 -21.82 -10.73
N MET A 504 -6.29 -22.02 -9.42
CA MET A 504 -5.22 -21.80 -8.44
C MET A 504 -4.07 -22.82 -8.55
N GLU A 505 -4.36 -24.07 -8.93
CA GLU A 505 -3.33 -25.07 -9.26
C GLU A 505 -2.50 -24.66 -10.48
N GLN A 506 -3.13 -24.15 -11.55
CA GLN A 506 -2.43 -23.62 -12.72
C GLN A 506 -1.55 -22.41 -12.36
N LEU A 507 -2.03 -21.54 -11.47
CA LEU A 507 -1.27 -20.39 -10.99
C LEU A 507 -0.05 -20.81 -10.18
N GLN A 508 -0.20 -21.82 -9.32
CA GLN A 508 0.90 -22.41 -8.55
C GLN A 508 1.93 -23.08 -9.45
N GLU A 509 1.51 -23.76 -10.52
CA GLU A 509 2.40 -24.33 -11.51
C GLU A 509 3.17 -23.23 -12.28
N ALA A 510 2.48 -22.16 -12.68
CA ALA A 510 3.10 -21.02 -13.33
C ALA A 510 4.18 -20.38 -12.44
N GLU A 511 3.87 -20.11 -11.16
CA GLU A 511 4.88 -19.58 -10.23
C GLU A 511 6.04 -20.56 -10.04
N SER A 512 5.79 -21.86 -10.00
CA SER A 512 6.84 -22.89 -9.91
C SER A 512 7.82 -22.76 -11.08
N ILE A 513 7.33 -22.65 -12.32
CA ILE A 513 8.17 -22.44 -13.51
C ILE A 513 8.99 -21.15 -13.41
N LEU A 514 8.37 -20.07 -12.94
CA LEU A 514 9.00 -18.77 -12.82
C LEU A 514 10.17 -18.80 -11.80
N LEU A 515 9.93 -19.38 -10.63
CA LEU A 515 10.95 -19.52 -9.58
C LEU A 515 12.01 -20.56 -9.94
N GLU A 516 11.61 -21.69 -10.52
CA GLU A 516 12.52 -22.74 -10.99
C GLU A 516 13.47 -22.23 -12.06
N SER A 517 13.04 -21.35 -12.95
CA SER A 517 13.90 -20.79 -14.00
C SER A 517 14.73 -19.58 -13.52
N ALA A 518 14.52 -19.13 -12.28
CA ALA A 518 15.05 -17.88 -11.74
C ALA A 518 14.87 -16.71 -12.73
N ALA A 519 13.74 -16.66 -13.45
CA ALA A 519 13.39 -15.55 -14.35
C ALA A 519 13.32 -14.21 -13.58
N THR A 520 12.93 -14.32 -12.32
CA THR A 520 12.99 -13.27 -11.31
C THR A 520 13.57 -13.84 -10.02
N VAL A 521 14.05 -12.96 -9.16
CA VAL A 521 14.63 -13.31 -7.87
C VAL A 521 13.88 -12.53 -6.78
N PRO A 522 12.85 -13.10 -6.12
CA PRO A 522 12.20 -12.44 -5.00
C PRO A 522 13.21 -12.19 -3.88
N LEU A 523 13.09 -11.04 -3.20
CA LEU A 523 14.01 -10.64 -2.14
C LEU A 523 13.28 -10.37 -0.82
N TRP A 524 12.40 -9.38 -0.79
CA TRP A 524 11.69 -8.99 0.43
C TRP A 524 10.42 -8.19 0.15
N LEU A 525 9.50 -8.23 1.11
CA LEU A 525 8.32 -7.37 1.22
C LEU A 525 8.72 -6.20 2.12
N PRO A 526 8.89 -4.97 1.59
CA PRO A 526 9.26 -3.82 2.39
C PRO A 526 8.29 -3.61 3.55
N GLY A 527 8.86 -3.28 4.71
CA GLY A 527 8.09 -2.89 5.88
C GLY A 527 8.42 -1.48 6.33
N SER A 528 7.49 -0.94 7.12
CA SER A 528 7.58 0.37 7.74
C SER A 528 7.44 0.22 9.24
N ALA A 529 8.27 0.97 9.98
CA ALA A 529 8.11 1.17 11.41
C ALA A 529 7.33 2.45 11.65
N TYR A 530 6.34 2.42 12.54
CA TYR A 530 5.50 3.56 12.87
C TYR A 530 5.53 3.83 14.39
N LEU A 531 5.22 5.08 14.77
CA LEU A 531 5.12 5.47 16.17
C LEU A 531 3.70 5.94 16.47
N VAL A 532 3.20 5.55 17.64
CA VAL A 532 1.90 5.95 18.17
C VAL A 532 2.10 6.22 19.65
N GLN A 533 1.56 7.34 20.15
CA GLN A 533 1.61 7.64 21.57
C GLN A 533 0.79 6.63 22.36
N ASP A 534 1.24 6.28 23.56
CA ASP A 534 0.59 5.26 24.42
C ASP A 534 -0.88 5.58 24.77
N TYR A 535 -1.27 6.85 24.68
CA TYR A 535 -2.64 7.31 24.93
C TYR A 535 -3.54 7.22 23.69
N VAL A 536 -3.05 6.78 22.53
CA VAL A 536 -3.90 6.55 21.36
C VAL A 536 -4.39 5.11 21.40
N GLY A 537 -5.70 4.94 21.53
CA GLY A 537 -6.36 3.63 21.51
C GLY A 537 -6.80 3.24 20.10
N ASP A 538 -6.71 1.95 19.78
CA ASP A 538 -7.34 1.29 18.63
C ASP A 538 -7.07 1.93 17.25
N LEU A 539 -5.87 2.52 17.07
CA LEU A 539 -5.38 2.96 15.77
C LEU A 539 -4.82 1.75 14.98
N HIS A 540 -5.40 1.49 13.82
CA HIS A 540 -4.99 0.37 12.95
C HIS A 540 -4.45 0.90 11.61
N TYR A 541 -3.38 0.26 11.12
CA TYR A 541 -2.76 0.50 9.82
C TYR A 541 -3.03 -0.69 8.90
N GLY A 542 -3.69 -0.47 7.76
CA GLY A 542 -3.98 -1.51 6.78
C GLY A 542 -2.72 -2.00 6.08
N ARG A 543 -2.54 -3.33 6.00
CA ARG A 543 -1.32 -3.97 5.47
C ARG A 543 -1.05 -3.64 3.99
N GLN A 544 -2.08 -3.77 3.15
CA GLN A 544 -1.96 -3.69 1.68
C GLN A 544 -2.08 -2.26 1.14
N THR A 545 -2.81 -1.40 1.84
CA THR A 545 -3.21 -0.08 1.34
C THR A 545 -2.55 1.07 2.09
N GLY A 546 -1.86 0.80 3.20
CA GLY A 546 -1.30 1.83 4.07
C GLY A 546 -2.37 2.72 4.73
N SER A 547 -3.65 2.33 4.67
CA SER A 547 -4.76 3.11 5.23
C SER A 547 -4.67 3.20 6.76
N ILE A 548 -5.19 4.29 7.34
CA ILE A 548 -5.48 4.33 8.78
C ILE A 548 -6.99 4.24 8.99
N GLU A 549 -7.39 3.37 9.92
CA GLU A 549 -8.79 3.25 10.34
C GLU A 549 -9.12 4.22 11.49
N PHE A 550 -9.27 5.52 11.17
CA PHE A 550 -9.62 6.55 12.16
C PHE A 550 -10.98 6.30 12.86
N ILE A 551 -11.87 5.52 12.23
CA ILE A 551 -13.21 5.22 12.75
C ILE A 551 -13.19 4.50 14.11
N TYR A 552 -12.13 3.75 14.43
CA TYR A 552 -11.97 3.04 15.70
C TYR A 552 -11.06 3.76 16.70
N ALA A 553 -10.26 4.72 16.21
CA ALA A 553 -9.25 5.38 17.02
C ALA A 553 -9.88 6.25 18.13
N SER A 554 -9.15 6.42 19.23
CA SER A 554 -9.55 7.26 20.36
C SER A 554 -8.35 7.84 21.11
N ILE A 555 -8.58 8.93 21.85
CA ILE A 555 -7.61 9.48 22.81
C ILE A 555 -8.01 9.05 24.23
N LEU A 556 -7.10 8.35 24.92
CA LEU A 556 -7.26 7.74 26.25
C LEU A 556 -6.79 8.68 27.38
N GLU A 557 -7.23 8.39 28.62
CA GLU A 557 -6.89 9.10 29.87
C GLU A 557 -5.46 8.88 30.39
#